data_AF-A0A2X5PCR0-F1
#
_entry.id   AF-A0A2X5PCR0-F1
#
_cell.length_a   1.000
_cell.length_b   1.000
_cell.length_c   1.000
_cell.angle_alpha   90.00
_cell.angle_beta   90.00
_cell.angle_gamma   90.00
#
_symmetry.space_group_name_H-M   'P 1'
#
loop_
_entity.id
_entity.type
_entity.pdbx_description
1 polymer ?
#
loop_
_entity_poly.entity_id
_entity_poly.type
_entity_poly.pdbx_seq_one_letter_code
_entity_poly.pdbx_strand_id
1 'polypeptide(L)' 'MNERIIAVTACPTGVAHTFMAAEALKTAAAKRGFPFKAETRGSVGPVTPSVMKISMKLMW' A
#
# COMPACT_ATOMS: atom_id res chain seq x y z
N MET A 1 14.45 -10.21 16.49
CA MET A 1 13.92 -8.82 16.46
C MET A 1 12.69 -8.81 15.58
N ASN A 2 11.51 -8.62 16.17
CA ASN A 2 10.23 -8.59 15.44
C ASN A 2 9.90 -7.15 15.01
N GLU A 3 10.64 -6.63 14.05
CA GLU A 3 10.37 -5.30 13.52
C GLU A 3 9.22 -5.38 12.51
N ARG A 4 8.07 -4.83 12.91
CA ARG A 4 6.87 -4.72 12.05
C ARG A 4 6.83 -3.32 11.47
N ILE A 5 6.84 -3.22 10.14
CA ILE A 5 6.85 -1.95 9.44
C ILE A 5 5.41 -1.60 9.05
N ILE A 6 4.97 -0.42 9.48
CA ILE A 6 3.69 0.17 9.12
C ILE A 6 3.95 1.44 8.33
N ALA A 7 3.28 1.61 7.21
CA ALA A 7 3.43 2.78 6.35
C ALA A 7 2.07 3.35 5.96
N VAL A 8 1.99 4.68 5.88
CA VAL A 8 0.84 5.38 5.31
C VAL A 8 1.32 6.20 4.13
N THR A 9 0.71 6.03 2.96
CA THR A 9 1.01 6.85 1.79
C THR A 9 -0.21 7.71 1.47
N ALA A 10 0.04 8.99 1.21
CA ALA A 10 -0.99 9.95 0.81
C ALA A 10 -0.39 10.96 -0.16
N CYS A 11 -0.98 11.09 -1.35
CA CYS A 11 -0.67 12.15 -2.29
C CYS A 11 -1.94 12.98 -2.52
N PRO A 12 -1.94 14.30 -2.23
CA PRO A 12 -3.14 15.13 -2.37
C PRO A 12 -3.56 15.32 -3.84
N THR A 13 -2.60 15.19 -4.77
CA THR A 13 -2.80 15.43 -6.20
C THR A 13 -3.40 14.21 -6.93
N GLY A 14 -3.45 13.03 -6.29
CA GLY A 14 -4.08 11.86 -6.89
C GLY A 14 -3.63 10.52 -6.31
N VAL A 15 -4.25 9.45 -6.80
CA VAL A 15 -4.04 8.09 -6.29
C VAL A 15 -2.82 7.38 -6.89
N ALA A 16 -2.34 7.83 -8.05
CA ALA A 16 -1.24 7.18 -8.79
C ALA A 16 0.05 7.10 -7.96
N HIS A 17 0.56 8.23 -7.46
CA HIS A 17 1.75 8.25 -6.61
C HIS A 17 1.53 7.54 -5.27
N THR A 18 0.31 7.60 -4.73
CA THR A 18 -0.07 6.93 -3.49
C THR A 18 0.08 5.41 -3.61
N PHE A 19 -0.39 4.82 -4.72
CA PHE A 19 -0.26 3.40 -5.02
C PHE A 19 1.17 2.99 -5.40
N MET A 20 1.84 3.78 -6.24
CA MET A 20 3.23 3.50 -6.62
C MET A 20 4.16 3.48 -5.40
N ALA A 21 4.00 4.42 -4.46
CA ALA A 21 4.77 4.44 -3.22
C ALA A 21 4.48 3.21 -2.35
N ALA A 22 3.21 2.78 -2.24
CA ALA A 22 2.84 1.61 -1.44
C ALA A 22 3.43 0.29 -1.99
N GLU A 23 3.39 0.09 -3.32
CA GLU A 23 3.98 -1.10 -3.95
C GLU A 23 5.52 -1.09 -3.87
N ALA A 24 6.17 0.07 -4.01
CA ALA A 24 7.60 0.21 -3.83
C ALA A 24 8.04 -0.16 -2.40
N LEU A 25 7.32 0.32 -1.38
CA LEU A 25 7.59 0.02 0.03
C LEU A 25 7.36 -1.46 0.36
N LYS A 26 6.29 -2.05 -0.17
CA LYS A 26 6.00 -3.48 -0.02
C LYS A 26 7.10 -4.35 -0.64
N THR A 27 7.58 -3.99 -1.82
CA THR A 27 8.70 -4.67 -2.49
C THR A 27 9.99 -4.54 -1.69
N ALA A 28 10.28 -3.35 -1.15
CA ALA A 28 11.45 -3.12 -0.30
C ALA A 28 11.39 -3.93 1.00
N ALA A 29 10.23 -4.01 1.63
CA ALA A 29 10.04 -4.80 2.84
C ALA A 29 10.11 -6.30 2.57
N ALA A 30 9.55 -6.78 1.45
CA ALA A 30 9.66 -8.16 1.01
C ALA A 30 11.13 -8.56 0.74
N LYS A 31 11.91 -7.69 0.10
CA LYS A 31 13.36 -7.89 -0.11
C LYS A 31 14.14 -8.00 1.20
N ARG A 32 13.66 -7.34 2.26
CA ARG A 32 14.30 -7.33 3.59
C ARG A 32 13.72 -8.37 4.55
N GLY A 33 12.68 -9.11 4.16
CA GLY A 33 12.06 -10.15 4.99
C GLY A 33 11.26 -9.63 6.19
N PHE A 34 10.84 -8.36 6.18
CA PHE A 34 10.08 -7.78 7.29
C PHE A 34 8.56 -7.84 7.06
N PRO A 35 7.76 -8.14 8.10
CA PRO A 35 6.31 -8.01 8.04
C PRO A 35 5.92 -6.54 7.82
N PHE A 36 5.23 -6.28 6.72
CA PHE A 36 4.90 -4.94 6.24
C PHE A 36 3.39 -4.75 6.02
N LYS A 37 2.86 -3.63 6.50
CA LYS A 37 1.48 -3.21 6.28
C LYS A 37 1.46 -1.76 5.81
N ALA A 38 0.95 -1.51 4.61
CA ALA A 38 0.70 -0.17 4.09
C ALA A 38 -0.80 0.17 4.14
N GLU A 39 -1.10 1.44 4.36
CA GLU A 39 -2.43 2.02 4.18
C GLU A 39 -2.30 3.21 3.23
N THR A 40 -3.05 3.19 2.14
CA THR A 40 -3.02 4.28 1.14
C THR A 40 -4.23 5.17 1.38
N ARG A 41 -4.01 6.44 1.73
CA ARG A 41 -5.05 7.44 1.94
C ARG A 41 -5.07 8.40 0.75
N GLY A 42 -5.97 8.13 -0.20
CA GLY A 42 -6.21 8.99 -1.37
C GLY A 42 -7.64 9.54 -1.38
N SER A 43 -8.02 10.18 -2.49
CA SER A 43 -9.37 10.76 -2.70
C SER A 43 -10.50 9.71 -2.64
N VAL A 44 -10.17 8.43 -2.83
CA VAL A 44 -11.11 7.29 -2.78
C VAL A 44 -11.18 6.61 -1.40
N GLY A 45 -10.61 7.21 -0.36
CA GLY A 45 -10.61 6.67 1.01
C GLY A 45 -9.40 5.79 1.32
N PRO A 46 -9.29 5.31 2.57
CA PRO A 46 -8.21 4.44 3.01
C PRO A 46 -8.38 3.05 2.39
N VAL A 47 -7.45 2.67 1.52
CA VAL A 47 -7.41 1.31 0.98
C VAL A 47 -6.20 0.57 1.53
N THR A 48 -6.44 -0.67 1.99
CA THR A 48 -5.39 -1.57 2.45
C THR A 48 -5.10 -2.59 1.35
N PRO A 49 -3.85 -3.07 1.21
CA PRO A 49 -3.48 -4.08 0.22
C PRO A 49 -4.36 -5.34 0.24
N SER A 50 -4.95 -5.66 1.40
CA SER A 50 -5.87 -6.80 1.56
C SER A 50 -7.22 -6.58 0.88
N VAL A 51 -7.70 -5.33 0.79
CA VAL A 51 -8.94 -4.94 0.09
C VAL A 51 -8.67 -4.73 -1.41
N MET A 52 -7.45 -4.33 -1.79
CA MET A 52 -7.08 -4.10 -3.19
C MET A 52 -7.08 -5.37 -4.04
N LYS A 53 -6.78 -6.53 -3.44
CA LYS A 53 -6.88 -7.84 -4.11
C LYS A 53 -8.30 -8.17 -4.56
N ILE A 54 -9.31 -7.62 -3.88
CA ILE A 54 -10.73 -7.78 -4.20
C ILE A 54 -11.15 -6.73 -5.23
N SER A 55 -10.71 -5.47 -5.10
CA SER A 55 -11.15 -4.37 -5.96
C SER A 55 -10.60 -4.44 -7.39
N MET A 56 -9.39 -5.00 -7.59
CA MET A 56 -8.81 -5.14 -8.94
C MET A 56 -9.39 -6.34 -9.72
N LYS A 57 -10.08 -7.27 -9.02
CA LYS A 57 -10.80 -8.40 -9.63
C LYS A 57 -12.21 -8.03 -10.11
N LEU A 58 -12.72 -6.86 -9.72
CA LEU A 58 -14.02 -6.34 -10.15
C LEU A 58 -13.93 -5.36 -11.32
N MET A 59 -12.72 -5.04 -11.80
CA MET A 59 -12.51 -4.08 -12.89
C MET A 59 -12.00 -4.73 -14.19
N TRP A 60 -11.94 -6.07 -14.24
CA TRP A 60 -11.64 -6.89 -15.41
C TRP A 60 -12.62 -8.06 -15.48
#